data_AF-A0A498JRQ8-F1
#
_entry.id   AF-A0A498JRQ8-F1
#
_cell.length_a   1.000
_cell.length_b   1.000
_cell.length_c   1.000
_cell.angle_alpha   90.00
_cell.angle_beta   90.00
_cell.angle_gamma   90.00
#
_symmetry.space_group_name_H-M   'P 1'
#
loop_
_entity.id
_entity.type
_entity.pdbx_description
1 polymer ?
#
loop_
_entity_poly.entity_id
_entity_poly.type
_entity_poly.pdbx_seq_one_letter_code
_entity_poly.pdbx_strand_id
1 'polypeptide(L)'
;MKAWIRWIQDKPLELIDKTFCDSCNISEVVRCLHVGLLCVQRVPENRPSMSSVVLMLSSDVALPPPKQPGFYTERSVNESPSKTLLCSENTFSTTWIEPR
;
A
#
# COMPACT_ATOMS: atom_id res chain seq x y z
N MET A 1 11.02 0.29 -0.31
CA MET A 1 9.71 0.86 -0.72
C MET A 1 9.80 2.39 -0.78
N LYS A 2 9.76 3.03 -1.98
CA LYS A 2 9.98 4.49 -2.13
C LYS A 2 8.89 5.34 -1.44
N ALA A 3 7.63 4.92 -1.54
CA ALA A 3 6.50 5.62 -0.89
C ALA A 3 6.67 5.73 0.63
N TRP A 4 7.01 4.62 1.29
CA TRP A 4 7.27 4.62 2.74
C TRP A 4 8.37 5.60 3.16
N ILE A 5 9.47 5.67 2.39
CA ILE A 5 10.59 6.56 2.69
C ILE A 5 10.15 8.03 2.62
N ARG A 6 9.36 8.41 1.61
CA ARG A 6 8.84 9.78 1.51
C ARG A 6 7.86 10.11 2.62
N TRP A 7 7.05 9.13 3.03
CA TRP A 7 6.13 9.28 4.15
C TRP A 7 6.85 9.57 5.47
N ILE A 8 7.86 8.78 5.85
CA ILE A 8 8.62 9.00 7.09
C ILE A 8 9.47 10.28 7.07
N GLN A 9 9.77 10.81 5.89
CA GLN A 9 10.46 12.08 5.70
C GLN A 9 9.51 13.30 5.70
N ASP A 10 8.23 13.09 6.03
CA ASP A 10 7.20 14.13 5.99
C ASP A 10 7.05 14.80 4.61
N LYS A 11 7.22 14.00 3.56
CA LYS A 11 7.17 14.43 2.15
C LYS A 11 6.13 13.65 1.33
N PRO A 12 4.87 13.52 1.79
CA PRO A 12 3.84 12.77 1.05
C PRO A 12 3.52 13.39 -0.32
N LEU A 13 3.67 14.72 -0.45
CA LEU A 13 3.40 15.44 -1.70
C LEU A 13 4.38 15.05 -2.83
N GLU A 14 5.59 14.60 -2.50
CA GLU A 14 6.55 14.12 -3.51
C GLU A 14 6.12 12.79 -4.16
N LEU A 15 5.06 12.14 -3.65
CA LEU A 15 4.47 10.93 -4.22
C LEU A 15 3.27 11.21 -5.13
N ILE A 16 2.75 12.43 -5.11
CA ILE A 16 1.61 12.83 -5.93
C ILE A 16 2.14 13.18 -7.32
N ASP A 17 1.61 12.53 -8.34
CA ASP A 17 1.94 12.87 -9.72
C ASP A 17 1.43 14.29 -10.02
N LYS A 18 2.27 15.09 -10.69
CA LYS A 18 1.98 16.49 -11.01
C LYS A 18 0.69 16.67 -11.81
N THR A 19 0.28 15.65 -12.56
CA THR A 19 -0.99 15.64 -13.32
C THR A 19 -2.23 15.74 -12.42
N PHE A 20 -2.13 15.35 -11.15
CA PHE A 20 -3.22 15.46 -10.18
C PHE A 20 -3.25 16.81 -9.44
N CYS A 21 -2.15 17.58 -9.45
CA CYS A 21 -2.05 18.80 -8.64
C CYS A 21 -3.12 19.85 -8.97
N ASP A 22 -3.57 19.91 -10.23
CA ASP A 22 -4.54 20.92 -10.69
C ASP A 22 -6.00 20.43 -10.64
N SER A 23 -6.21 19.12 -10.49
CA SER A 23 -7.53 18.48 -10.64
C SER A 23 -8.04 17.75 -9.39
N CYS A 24 -7.18 17.51 -8.40
CA CYS A 24 -7.54 16.74 -7.21
C CYS A 24 -7.53 17.58 -5.92
N ASN A 25 -8.33 17.16 -4.95
CA ASN A 25 -8.20 17.65 -3.60
C ASN A 25 -6.98 16.99 -2.94
N ILE A 26 -5.94 17.78 -2.69
CA ILE A 26 -4.67 17.30 -2.12
C ILE A 26 -4.89 16.62 -0.76
N SER A 27 -5.83 17.10 0.07
CA SER A 27 -6.07 16.49 1.38
C SER A 27 -6.64 15.08 1.25
N GLU A 28 -7.54 14.85 0.29
CA GLU A 28 -8.10 13.53 -0.01
C GLU A 28 -7.03 12.58 -0.56
N VAL A 29 -6.12 13.06 -1.40
CA VAL A 29 -5.01 12.25 -1.91
C VAL A 29 -4.04 11.87 -0.80
N VAL A 30 -3.66 12.82 0.05
CA VAL A 30 -2.79 12.54 1.22
C VAL A 30 -3.49 11.56 2.17
N ARG A 31 -4.81 11.69 2.36
CA ARG A 31 -5.59 10.75 3.16
C ARG A 31 -5.64 9.35 2.54
N CYS A 32 -5.84 9.25 1.22
CA CYS A 32 -5.77 7.99 0.50
C CYS A 32 -4.40 7.32 0.65
N LEU A 33 -3.32 8.10 0.55
CA LEU A 33 -1.96 7.61 0.75
C LEU A 33 -1.75 7.08 2.18
N HIS A 34 -2.21 7.83 3.19
CA HIS A 34 -2.16 7.43 4.60
C HIS A 34 -2.88 6.09 4.83
N VAL A 35 -4.12 5.98 4.36
CA VAL A 35 -4.93 4.77 4.49
C VAL A 35 -4.31 3.60 3.72
N GLY A 36 -3.78 3.86 2.52
CA GLY A 36 -3.04 2.86 1.74
C GLY A 36 -1.84 2.30 2.50
N LEU A 37 -1.10 3.13 3.22
CA LEU A 37 0.00 2.70 4.08
C LEU A 37 -0.48 1.87 5.29
N LEU A 38 -1.63 2.20 5.87
CA LEU A 38 -2.27 1.38 6.93
C LEU A 38 -2.72 0.01 6.41
N CYS A 39 -3.09 -0.13 5.14
CA CYS A 39 -3.50 -1.41 4.56
C CYS A 39 -2.33 -2.39 4.33
N VAL A 40 -1.10 -1.88 4.16
CA VAL A 40 0.08 -2.69 3.81
C VAL A 40 1.02 -2.95 4.99
N GLN A 41 0.54 -2.77 6.22
CA GLN A 41 1.32 -2.98 7.44
C GLN A 41 1.96 -4.37 7.49
N ARG A 42 3.21 -4.44 7.97
CA ARG A 42 3.97 -5.70 8.08
C ARG A 42 3.25 -6.75 8.91
N VAL A 43 2.77 -6.34 10.08
CA VAL A 43 2.03 -7.17 11.02
C VAL A 43 0.56 -7.16 10.58
N PRO A 44 -0.03 -8.29 10.14
CA PRO A 44 -1.39 -8.36 9.60
C PRO A 44 -2.47 -7.79 10.51
N GLU A 45 -2.31 -7.96 11.83
CA GLU A 45 -3.25 -7.53 12.85
C GLU A 45 -3.33 -6.00 12.98
N ASN A 46 -2.34 -5.26 12.45
CA ASN A 46 -2.37 -3.80 12.40
C ASN A 46 -3.12 -3.26 11.16
N ARG A 47 -3.55 -4.12 10.23
CA ARG A 47 -4.26 -3.69 9.02
C ARG A 47 -5.73 -3.40 9.37
N PRO A 48 -6.30 -2.28 8.90
CA PRO A 48 -7.70 -1.98 9.13
C PRO A 48 -8.61 -2.97 8.40
N SER A 49 -9.79 -3.23 8.96
CA SER A 49 -10.86 -3.91 8.23
C SER A 49 -11.35 -3.06 7.05
N MET A 50 -11.96 -3.68 6.04
CA MET A 50 -12.53 -2.91 4.92
C MET A 50 -13.60 -1.91 5.36
N SER A 51 -14.42 -2.23 6.36
CA SER A 51 -15.38 -1.28 6.95
C SER A 51 -14.68 -0.07 7.57
N SER A 52 -13.56 -0.29 8.26
CA SER A 52 -12.75 0.79 8.82
C SER A 52 -12.13 1.63 7.71
N VAL A 53 -11.63 1.01 6.63
CA VAL A 53 -11.08 1.72 5.46
C VAL A 53 -12.13 2.65 4.84
N VAL A 54 -13.36 2.18 4.63
CA VAL A 54 -14.45 3.00 4.10
C VAL A 54 -14.72 4.18 5.02
N LEU A 55 -14.85 3.95 6.33
CA LEU A 55 -15.06 5.01 7.31
C LEU A 55 -13.91 6.02 7.31
N MET A 56 -12.66 5.54 7.27
CA MET A 56 -11.49 6.40 7.21
C MET A 56 -11.53 7.26 5.95
N LEU A 57 -11.86 6.72 4.79
CA LEU A 57 -11.91 7.50 3.55
C LEU A 57 -13.10 8.47 3.47
N SER A 58 -14.24 8.14 4.08
CA SER A 58 -15.47 8.92 3.98
C SER A 58 -15.68 9.96 5.09
N SER A 59 -14.74 10.09 6.03
CA SER A 59 -14.85 11.00 7.17
C SER A 59 -13.54 11.67 7.51
N ASP A 60 -13.61 12.74 8.31
CA ASP A 60 -12.45 13.50 8.79
C ASP A 60 -11.86 12.97 10.10
N VAL A 61 -12.09 11.70 10.42
CA VAL A 61 -11.55 11.09 11.65
C VAL A 61 -10.02 11.13 11.64
N ALA A 62 -9.43 11.42 12.81
CA ALA A 62 -7.99 11.33 13.00
C ALA A 62 -7.52 9.88 12.82
N LEU A 63 -6.46 9.69 12.04
CA LEU A 63 -5.93 8.37 11.71
C LEU A 63 -4.66 8.07 12.51
N PRO A 64 -4.45 6.83 12.96
CA PRO A 64 -3.20 6.45 13.59
C PRO A 64 -2.04 6.53 12.58
N PRO A 65 -0.81 6.81 13.02
CA PRO A 65 0.34 6.83 12.11
C PRO A 65 0.59 5.42 11.54
N PRO A 66 0.86 5.29 10.24
CA PRO A 66 1.22 4.00 9.67
C PRO A 66 2.60 3.56 10.19
N LYS A 67 2.77 2.25 10.41
CA LYS A 67 4.06 1.61 10.74
C LYS A 67 4.69 1.02 9.47
N GLN A 68 5.83 0.36 9.62
CA GLN A 68 6.58 -0.21 8.50
C GLN A 68 5.73 -1.19 7.66
N PRO A 69 5.67 -1.02 6.33
CA PRO A 69 4.99 -1.94 5.43
C PRO A 69 5.65 -3.32 5.37
N GLY A 70 4.86 -4.36 5.08
CA GLY A 70 5.35 -5.75 5.02
C GLY A 70 6.31 -6.03 3.88
N PHE A 71 6.17 -5.29 2.77
CA PHE A 71 7.02 -5.41 1.59
C PHE A 71 8.17 -4.40 1.56
N TYR A 72 8.51 -3.81 2.72
CA TYR A 72 9.75 -3.05 2.80
C TYR A 72 10.93 -4.02 2.72
N THR A 73 11.38 -4.30 1.50
CA THR A 73 12.73 -4.80 1.27
C THR A 73 13.68 -3.66 1.60
N GLU A 74 14.13 -3.64 2.84
CA GLU A 74 15.45 -3.09 3.10
C GLU A 74 16.39 -3.89 2.20
N ARG A 75 17.12 -3.21 1.30
CA ARG A 75 18.28 -3.86 0.69
C ARG A 75 19.30 -3.98 1.81
N SER A 76 19.10 -4.98 2.69
CA SER A 76 20.07 -5.40 3.68
C SER A 76 21.27 -5.90 2.89
N VAL A 77 22.22 -5.01 2.65
CA VAL A 77 23.60 -5.40 2.42
C VAL A 77 24.06 -5.90 3.77
N ASN A 78 23.86 -7.20 4.03
CA ASN A 78 24.64 -8.07 4.92
C ASN A 78 23.95 -9.47 5.02
N GLU A 79 24.56 -10.39 4.28
CA GLU A 79 24.69 -11.85 4.46
C GLU A 79 23.48 -12.76 4.77
N SER A 80 23.02 -13.49 3.75
CA SER A 80 22.99 -14.98 3.67
C SER A 80 22.17 -15.42 2.44
N PRO A 81 22.57 -16.46 1.67
CA PRO A 81 21.83 -16.88 0.49
C PRO A 81 20.62 -17.74 0.87
N SER A 82 19.52 -17.59 0.13
CA SER A 82 18.25 -18.34 0.23
C SER A 82 17.30 -17.77 1.28
N LYS A 83 16.14 -17.22 0.91
CA LYS A 83 15.15 -17.79 -0.01
C LYS A 83 14.67 -16.70 -0.96
N THR A 84 14.84 -16.93 -2.25
CA THR A 84 13.94 -16.38 -3.26
C THR A 84 12.53 -16.76 -2.80
N LEU A 85 11.79 -15.82 -2.21
CA LEU A 85 10.34 -15.95 -2.11
C LEU A 85 9.86 -15.87 -3.55
N LEU A 86 9.84 -17.05 -4.20
CA LEU A 86 9.13 -17.27 -5.44
C LEU A 86 7.73 -16.74 -5.20
N CYS A 87 7.40 -15.63 -5.86
CA CYS A 87 6.02 -15.21 -6.02
C CYS A 87 5.23 -16.46 -6.41
N SER A 88 4.11 -16.76 -5.73
CA SER A 88 3.28 -17.87 -6.20
C SER A 88 2.80 -17.52 -7.61
N GLU A 89 3.27 -18.26 -8.61
CA GLU A 89 2.67 -18.23 -9.93
C GLU A 89 1.25 -18.74 -9.78
N ASN A 90 0.25 -17.86 -9.93
CA ASN A 90 -1.13 -18.29 -10.05
C ASN A 90 -1.25 -19.09 -11.35
N THR A 91 -1.42 -20.40 -11.25
CA THR A 91 -1.77 -21.24 -12.40
C THR A 91 -3.21 -20.90 -12.81
N PHE A 92 -3.36 -20.11 -13.88
CA PHE A 92 -4.67 -19.78 -14.46
C PHE A 92 -5.26 -21.03 -15.12
N SER A 93 -6.41 -21.52 -14.64
CA SER A 93 -7.16 -22.61 -15.26
C SER A 93 -8.18 -22.04 -16.24
N THR A 94 -7.90 -22.12 -17.54
CA THR A 94 -8.89 -21.86 -18.60
C THR A 94 -9.80 -23.07 -18.78
N THR A 95 -11.07 -22.94 -18.41
CA THR A 95 -12.11 -23.89 -18.84
C THR A 95 -12.68 -23.45 -20.19
N TRP A 96 -12.57 -24.32 -21.20
CA TRP A 96 -13.18 -24.11 -22.50
C TRP A 96 -14.69 -24.39 -22.41
N ILE A 97 -15.51 -23.51 -22.98
CA ILE A 97 -16.96 -23.69 -23.07
C ILE A 97 -17.24 -24.30 -24.46
N GLU A 98 -17.80 -25.51 -24.49
CA GLU A 98 -18.29 -26.13 -25.72
C GLU A 98 -19.75 -25.71 -25.98
N PRO A 99 -20.09 -25.26 -27.19
CA PRO A 99 -21.48 -24.98 -27.55
C PRO A 99 -22.26 -26.30 -27.73
N ARG A 100 -23.51 -26.31 -27.24
CA ARG A 100 -24.50 -27.38 -27.49
C ARG A 100 -25.15 -27.25 -28.85
#